data_AF-A0A919TPG8-F1
#
_entry.id   AF-A0A919TPG8-F1
#
_cell.length_a   1.000
_cell.length_b   1.000
_cell.length_c   1.000
_cell.angle_alpha   90.00
_cell.angle_beta   90.00
_cell.angle_gamma   90.00
#
_symmetry.space_group_name_H-M   'P 1'
#
loop_
_entity.id
_entity.type
_entity.pdbx_description
1 polymer ?
#
loop_
_entity_poly.entity_id
_entity_poly.type
_entity_poly.pdbx_seq_one_letter_code
_entity_poly.pdbx_strand_id
1 'polypeptide(L)'
;MNTTAGPAQGAVDSGMKQNLLAAWGPWIAMTAAVVLTAKGEFDLAVLAHFDETIAWMFPVMIDVYVITAFHRRRRKDMIISALLMIFCQIAVHLLPVYITEGEQTPWGLVVAVACIAPIVVVRVKMLTGRTAAEIAAGQHAAQREDELRAAQAEIAGLRRQLTDTRAQAETEIGRASAEAQARQVAETRAAEAEAQIAQAETRAAAEAETRAEIEAAAKAEIGRAEAAAAAAERRAIEQAELARIAQGQLAEARETADRAMVARVVAEQGAAGQVERLTTAAEQIQAQLQARIEQASAAADSANEQVTALGERVRTLQAQLTEAREYGERQSTSKVRTEQLLAGLQAERDDALAELEQTRLAAATEIERLGRQLARASERAEIASGRQAEISRGPGRKSLAAVPGALAGNLPVVETVAPETVATVLVAWAETPEATQAELRERTGISDRTIRKVLKAIPAEIAGEVAGQVLALTDGRAA
;
A
#
# COMPACT_ATOMS: atom_id res chain seq x y z
N MET A 1 -37.22 -60.40 -17.64
CA MET A 1 -36.01 -60.47 -16.81
C MET A 1 -34.95 -59.63 -17.50
N ASN A 2 -34.74 -58.39 -17.06
CA ASN A 2 -33.53 -57.64 -17.40
C ASN A 2 -33.25 -56.68 -16.23
N THR A 3 -32.27 -57.06 -15.44
CA THR A 3 -31.68 -56.31 -14.33
C THR A 3 -30.73 -55.26 -14.90
N THR A 4 -31.12 -53.98 -14.88
CA THR A 4 -30.19 -52.86 -15.06
C THR A 4 -29.97 -52.17 -13.73
N ALA A 5 -28.94 -52.61 -13.02
CA ALA A 5 -28.41 -51.97 -11.81
C ALA A 5 -27.75 -50.62 -12.18
N GLY A 6 -27.97 -49.63 -11.30
CA GLY A 6 -27.74 -48.21 -11.54
C GLY A 6 -26.29 -47.72 -11.46
N PRO A 7 -25.97 -46.62 -12.18
CA PRO A 7 -24.74 -45.84 -12.00
C PRO A 7 -24.94 -44.53 -11.20
N ALA A 8 -26.13 -44.25 -10.64
CA ALA A 8 -26.45 -42.92 -10.08
C ALA A 8 -25.78 -42.60 -8.73
N GLN A 9 -25.33 -43.60 -7.97
CA GLN A 9 -24.84 -43.36 -6.60
C GLN A 9 -23.38 -42.88 -6.52
N GLY A 10 -22.57 -43.14 -7.56
CA GLY A 10 -21.18 -42.69 -7.62
C GLY A 10 -21.00 -41.19 -7.90
N ALA A 11 -21.92 -40.59 -8.66
CA ALA A 11 -21.81 -39.18 -9.08
C ALA A 11 -22.19 -38.20 -7.95
N VAL A 12 -23.11 -38.59 -7.07
CA VAL A 12 -23.52 -37.76 -5.92
C VAL A 12 -22.41 -37.71 -4.87
N ASP A 13 -21.74 -38.84 -4.62
CA ASP A 13 -20.68 -38.95 -3.62
C ASP A 13 -19.38 -38.25 -4.06
N SER A 14 -19.08 -38.23 -5.37
CA SER A 14 -17.94 -37.45 -5.90
C SER A 14 -18.17 -35.94 -5.84
N GLY A 15 -19.41 -35.49 -6.11
CA GLY A 15 -19.78 -34.07 -6.02
C GLY A 15 -19.73 -33.55 -4.58
N MET A 16 -20.17 -34.36 -3.60
CA MET A 16 -20.13 -33.98 -2.19
C MET A 16 -18.69 -33.86 -1.66
N LYS A 17 -17.79 -34.78 -2.04
CA LYS A 17 -16.36 -34.71 -1.68
C LYS A 17 -15.64 -33.54 -2.32
N GLN A 18 -15.96 -33.18 -3.57
CA GLN A 18 -15.40 -32.00 -4.24
C GLN A 18 -15.86 -30.69 -3.60
N ASN A 19 -17.14 -30.58 -3.22
CA ASN A 19 -17.65 -29.41 -2.50
C ASN A 19 -17.05 -29.28 -1.10
N LEU A 20 -16.81 -30.41 -0.40
CA LEU A 20 -16.15 -30.40 0.90
C LEU A 20 -14.68 -29.96 0.78
N LEU A 21 -13.92 -30.49 -0.18
CA LEU A 21 -12.54 -30.10 -0.42
C LEU A 21 -12.41 -28.63 -0.88
N ALA A 22 -13.34 -28.15 -1.69
CA ALA A 22 -13.39 -26.74 -2.11
C ALA A 22 -13.71 -25.79 -0.95
N ALA A 23 -14.56 -26.20 -0.01
CA ALA A 23 -14.91 -25.40 1.17
C ALA A 23 -13.80 -25.37 2.23
N TRP A 24 -13.06 -26.47 2.41
CA TRP A 24 -12.06 -26.60 3.47
C TRP A 24 -10.63 -26.26 3.02
N GLY A 25 -10.32 -26.38 1.72
CA GLY A 25 -9.00 -26.10 1.16
C GLY A 25 -8.43 -24.73 1.56
N PRO A 26 -9.20 -23.62 1.47
CA PRO A 26 -8.70 -22.31 1.86
C PRO A 26 -8.40 -22.18 3.36
N TRP A 27 -9.18 -22.85 4.21
CA TRP A 27 -8.97 -22.83 5.67
C TRP A 27 -7.71 -23.58 6.05
N ILE A 28 -7.51 -24.78 5.50
CA ILE A 28 -6.31 -25.59 5.76
C ILE A 28 -5.06 -24.85 5.29
N ALA A 29 -5.09 -24.25 4.09
CA ALA A 29 -3.98 -23.45 3.57
C ALA A 29 -3.67 -22.23 4.44
N MET A 30 -4.71 -21.56 4.95
CA MET A 30 -4.56 -20.39 5.82
C MET A 30 -3.99 -20.78 7.19
N THR A 31 -4.50 -21.85 7.81
CA THR A 31 -3.97 -22.34 9.10
C THR A 31 -2.53 -22.81 8.96
N ALA A 32 -2.18 -23.53 7.89
CA ALA A 32 -0.82 -23.97 7.64
C ALA A 32 0.14 -22.77 7.46
N ALA A 33 -0.29 -21.74 6.74
CA ALA A 33 0.50 -20.52 6.58
C ALA A 33 0.72 -19.81 7.92
N VAL A 34 -0.33 -19.64 8.74
CA VAL A 34 -0.22 -19.00 10.07
C VAL A 34 0.73 -19.76 11.00
N VAL A 35 0.63 -21.09 11.04
CA VAL A 35 1.53 -21.92 11.87
C VAL A 35 2.98 -21.80 11.40
N LEU A 36 3.21 -21.76 10.08
CA LEU A 36 4.54 -21.61 9.51
C LEU A 36 5.15 -20.23 9.82
N THR A 37 4.37 -19.16 9.73
CA THR A 37 4.83 -17.79 10.00
C THR A 37 5.04 -17.54 11.49
N ALA A 38 4.16 -18.06 12.34
CA ALA A 38 4.27 -17.94 13.79
C ALA A 38 5.56 -18.58 14.32
N LYS A 39 6.01 -19.69 13.73
CA LYS A 39 7.28 -20.32 14.09
C LYS A 39 8.47 -19.42 13.78
N GLY A 40 8.53 -18.85 12.57
CA GLY A 40 9.63 -17.96 12.19
C GLY A 40 9.71 -16.72 13.09
N GLU A 41 8.57 -16.10 13.37
CA GLU A 41 8.50 -14.93 14.24
C GLU A 41 8.84 -15.24 15.71
N PHE A 42 8.48 -16.42 16.21
CA PHE A 42 8.92 -16.91 17.52
C PHE A 42 10.45 -17.06 17.58
N ASP A 43 11.05 -17.73 16.58
CA ASP A 43 12.50 -17.91 16.52
C ASP A 43 13.23 -16.54 16.44
N LEU A 44 12.64 -15.55 15.75
CA LEU A 44 13.17 -14.17 15.73
C LEU A 44 13.17 -13.53 17.12
N ALA A 45 12.08 -13.69 17.87
CA ALA A 45 11.95 -13.12 19.20
C ALA A 45 12.95 -13.75 20.17
N VAL A 46 13.14 -15.07 20.10
CA VAL A 46 14.16 -15.77 20.89
C VAL A 46 15.57 -15.28 20.52
N LEU A 47 15.87 -15.12 19.22
CA LEU A 47 17.14 -14.56 18.75
C LEU A 47 17.36 -13.09 19.16
N ALA A 48 16.29 -12.33 19.30
CA ALA A 48 16.30 -10.96 19.82
C ALA A 48 16.40 -10.89 21.35
N HIS A 49 16.72 -12.00 22.02
CA HIS A 49 16.89 -12.14 23.47
C HIS A 49 15.61 -11.94 24.29
N PHE A 50 14.43 -12.16 23.70
CA PHE A 50 13.21 -12.30 24.50
C PHE A 50 13.18 -13.67 25.17
N ASP A 51 12.70 -13.71 26.41
CA ASP A 51 12.47 -14.96 27.13
C ASP A 51 11.46 -15.84 26.37
N GLU A 52 11.71 -17.15 26.27
CA GLU A 52 10.85 -18.09 25.52
C GLU A 52 9.38 -18.03 25.99
N THR A 53 9.14 -17.73 27.27
CA THR A 53 7.78 -17.61 27.82
C THR A 53 7.05 -16.36 27.36
N ILE A 54 7.76 -15.35 26.83
CA ILE A 54 7.21 -14.09 26.31
C ILE A 54 7.29 -14.05 24.78
N ALA A 55 8.25 -14.77 24.17
CA ALA A 55 8.51 -14.78 22.74
C ALA A 55 7.29 -15.18 21.89
N TRP A 56 6.40 -16.05 22.40
CA TRP A 56 5.16 -16.42 21.69
C TRP A 56 4.16 -15.28 21.56
N MET A 57 4.25 -14.21 22.38
CA MET A 57 3.38 -13.04 22.26
C MET A 57 3.73 -12.17 21.03
N PHE A 58 4.96 -12.27 20.52
CA PHE A 58 5.43 -11.52 19.37
C PHE A 58 4.66 -11.85 18.08
N PRO A 59 4.54 -13.12 17.66
CA PRO A 59 3.71 -13.46 16.50
C PRO A 59 2.24 -13.13 16.70
N VAL A 60 1.71 -13.32 17.92
CA VAL A 60 0.32 -12.98 18.24
C VAL A 60 0.05 -11.48 18.05
N MET A 61 0.98 -10.62 18.48
CA MET A 61 0.86 -9.17 18.30
C MET A 61 0.85 -8.78 16.81
N ILE A 62 1.74 -9.36 16.01
CA ILE A 62 1.81 -9.12 14.56
C ILE A 62 0.52 -9.62 13.89
N ASP A 63 0.06 -10.81 14.21
CA ASP A 63 -1.18 -11.38 13.68
C ASP A 63 -2.40 -10.52 14.03
N VAL A 64 -2.52 -10.05 15.28
CA VAL A 64 -3.61 -9.15 15.68
C VAL A 64 -3.53 -7.83 14.92
N TYR A 65 -2.34 -7.27 14.73
CA TYR A 65 -2.14 -6.05 13.94
C TYR A 65 -2.54 -6.25 12.47
N VAL A 66 -2.10 -7.35 11.86
CA VAL A 66 -2.42 -7.73 10.48
C VAL A 66 -3.94 -7.92 10.34
N ILE A 67 -4.57 -8.68 11.24
CA ILE A 67 -6.02 -8.92 11.25
C ILE A 67 -6.79 -7.60 11.40
N THR A 68 -6.40 -6.72 12.32
CA THR A 68 -7.06 -5.42 12.52
C THR A 68 -6.85 -4.46 11.35
N ALA A 69 -5.66 -4.44 10.74
CA ALA A 69 -5.39 -3.67 9.52
C ALA A 69 -6.25 -4.16 8.34
N PHE A 70 -6.39 -5.48 8.20
CA PHE A 70 -7.30 -6.08 7.22
C PHE A 70 -8.76 -5.76 7.52
N HIS A 71 -9.16 -5.71 8.79
CA HIS A 71 -10.54 -5.38 9.18
C HIS A 71 -10.90 -3.93 8.84
N ARG A 72 -9.93 -3.00 8.92
CA ARG A 72 -10.12 -1.58 8.61
C ARG A 72 -10.15 -1.25 7.11
N ARG A 73 -9.86 -2.21 6.22
CA ARG A 73 -9.90 -2.09 4.73
C ARG A 73 -9.16 -0.89 4.14
N ARG A 74 -8.20 -0.28 4.85
CA ARG A 74 -7.34 0.75 4.27
C ARG A 74 -6.25 0.06 3.47
N ARG A 75 -6.24 0.26 2.15
CA ARG A 75 -5.21 -0.33 1.26
C ARG A 75 -3.79 -0.06 1.74
N LYS A 76 -3.54 1.13 2.31
CA LYS A 76 -2.22 1.50 2.85
C LYS A 76 -1.83 0.62 4.04
N ASP A 77 -2.72 0.47 5.01
CA ASP A 77 -2.46 -0.34 6.22
C ASP A 77 -2.26 -1.81 5.85
N MET A 78 -3.03 -2.32 4.89
CA MET A 78 -2.88 -3.69 4.36
C MET A 78 -1.50 -3.93 3.73
N ILE A 79 -1.00 -2.98 2.95
CA ILE A 79 0.34 -3.06 2.34
C ILE A 79 1.42 -3.00 3.42
N ILE A 80 1.27 -2.11 4.41
CA ILE A 80 2.23 -1.95 5.51
C ILE A 80 2.30 -3.24 6.34
N SER A 81 1.16 -3.84 6.69
CA SER A 81 1.11 -5.11 7.41
C SER A 81 1.73 -6.26 6.62
N ALA A 82 1.48 -6.33 5.32
CA ALA A 82 2.09 -7.37 4.47
C ALA A 82 3.61 -7.21 4.35
N LEU A 83 4.11 -5.97 4.22
CA LEU A 83 5.54 -5.68 4.19
C LEU A 83 6.22 -6.01 5.52
N LEU A 84 5.57 -5.73 6.65
CA LEU A 84 6.10 -6.06 7.97
C LEU A 84 6.26 -7.58 8.16
N MET A 85 5.28 -8.36 7.72
CA MET A 85 5.31 -9.82 7.80
C MET A 85 6.41 -10.42 6.90
N ILE A 86 6.57 -9.88 5.68
CA ILE A 86 7.66 -10.23 4.76
C ILE A 86 9.01 -9.90 5.38
N PHE A 87 9.15 -8.71 5.99
CA PHE A 87 10.39 -8.27 6.62
C PHE A 87 10.82 -9.19 7.77
N CYS A 88 9.89 -9.59 8.65
CA CYS A 88 10.18 -10.52 9.74
C CYS A 88 10.68 -11.87 9.22
N GLN A 89 10.09 -12.41 8.17
CA GLN A 89 10.52 -13.71 7.60
C GLN A 89 11.86 -13.63 6.88
N ILE A 90 12.10 -12.53 6.17
CA ILE A 90 13.41 -12.22 5.58
C ILE A 90 14.47 -12.17 6.69
N ALA A 91 14.22 -11.43 7.77
CA ALA A 91 15.16 -11.31 8.89
C ALA A 91 15.49 -12.67 9.53
N VAL A 92 14.49 -13.51 9.79
CA VAL A 92 14.66 -14.84 10.40
C VAL A 92 15.56 -15.75 9.57
N HIS A 93 15.40 -15.75 8.24
CA HIS A 93 16.16 -16.66 7.40
C HIS A 93 17.52 -16.10 6.96
N LEU A 94 17.70 -14.77 6.97
CA LEU A 94 19.00 -14.15 6.71
C LEU A 94 19.93 -14.21 7.92
N LEU A 95 19.41 -14.21 9.15
CA LEU A 95 20.23 -14.19 10.36
C LEU A 95 21.16 -15.42 10.48
N PRO A 96 20.70 -16.67 10.25
CA PRO A 96 21.57 -17.85 10.27
C PRO A 96 22.61 -17.80 9.16
N VAL A 97 22.23 -17.35 7.97
CA VAL A 97 23.10 -17.28 6.78
C VAL A 97 24.29 -16.33 6.98
N TYR A 98 24.13 -15.27 7.77
CA TYR A 98 25.21 -14.33 8.09
C TYR A 98 26.04 -14.70 9.33
N ILE A 99 25.52 -15.55 10.21
CA ILE A 99 26.19 -15.90 11.49
C ILE A 99 27.00 -17.20 11.38
N THR A 100 26.58 -18.18 10.58
CA THR A 100 27.37 -19.41 10.38
C THR A 100 28.34 -19.27 9.22
N GLU A 101 29.63 -19.06 9.53
CA GLU A 101 30.72 -19.09 8.55
C GLU A 101 30.86 -20.50 7.95
N GLY A 102 30.47 -20.68 6.67
CA GLY A 102 30.85 -21.92 5.96
C GLY A 102 30.12 -22.24 4.67
N GLU A 103 28.86 -21.83 4.49
CA GLU A 103 28.08 -22.22 3.30
C GLU A 103 27.38 -21.01 2.68
N GLN A 104 27.85 -20.62 1.48
CA GLN A 104 27.26 -19.54 0.69
C GLN A 104 25.92 -19.98 0.12
N THR A 105 24.89 -20.03 0.96
CA THR A 105 23.52 -20.11 0.49
C THR A 105 23.19 -18.76 -0.15
N PRO A 106 22.80 -18.69 -1.44
CA PRO A 106 22.55 -17.41 -2.10
C PRO A 106 21.40 -16.70 -1.39
N TRP A 107 21.70 -15.58 -0.75
CA TRP A 107 20.77 -14.77 0.06
C TRP A 107 19.48 -14.42 -0.70
N GLY A 108 19.56 -14.26 -2.03
CA GLY A 108 18.41 -14.01 -2.89
C GLY A 108 17.38 -15.15 -2.91
N LEU A 109 17.82 -16.41 -2.78
CA LEU A 109 16.92 -17.58 -2.71
C LEU A 109 16.14 -17.59 -1.40
N VAL A 110 16.82 -17.24 -0.30
CA VAL A 110 16.24 -17.17 1.04
C VAL A 110 15.16 -16.09 1.12
N VAL A 111 15.45 -14.91 0.58
CA VAL A 111 14.47 -13.82 0.44
C VAL A 111 13.30 -14.24 -0.44
N ALA A 112 13.55 -14.89 -1.57
CA ALA A 112 12.51 -15.33 -2.48
C ALA A 112 11.56 -16.35 -1.83
N VAL A 113 12.09 -17.34 -1.09
CA VAL A 113 11.30 -18.37 -0.41
C VAL A 113 10.51 -17.77 0.76
N ALA A 114 11.11 -16.87 1.55
CA ALA A 114 10.45 -16.18 2.65
C ALA A 114 9.21 -15.38 2.16
N CYS A 115 9.31 -14.71 1.00
CA CYS A 115 8.21 -13.93 0.43
C CYS A 115 7.01 -14.78 -0.04
N ILE A 116 7.17 -16.09 -0.28
CA ILE A 116 6.10 -16.93 -0.83
C ILE A 116 4.92 -17.04 0.14
N ALA A 117 5.16 -17.28 1.43
CA ALA A 117 4.08 -17.48 2.40
C ALA A 117 3.17 -16.24 2.57
N PRO A 118 3.68 -15.00 2.74
CA PRO A 118 2.86 -13.79 2.77
C PRO A 118 2.10 -13.54 1.49
N ILE A 119 2.74 -13.74 0.34
CA ILE A 119 2.10 -13.54 -0.98
C ILE A 119 0.94 -14.53 -1.13
N VAL A 120 1.12 -15.79 -0.74
CA VAL A 120 0.07 -16.81 -0.78
C VAL A 120 -1.07 -16.45 0.17
N VAL A 121 -0.80 -16.00 1.40
CA VAL A 121 -1.83 -15.57 2.35
C VAL A 121 -2.64 -14.38 1.81
N VAL A 122 -1.96 -13.36 1.28
CA VAL A 122 -2.63 -12.20 0.66
C VAL A 122 -3.46 -12.64 -0.54
N ARG A 123 -2.93 -13.53 -1.39
CA ARG A 123 -3.61 -14.02 -2.58
C ARG A 123 -4.83 -14.88 -2.24
N VAL A 124 -4.69 -15.82 -1.31
CA VAL A 124 -5.79 -16.67 -0.82
C VAL A 124 -6.86 -15.79 -0.21
N LYS A 125 -6.50 -14.78 0.60
CA LYS A 125 -7.45 -13.85 1.22
C LYS A 125 -8.10 -12.87 0.23
N MET A 126 -7.43 -12.49 -0.85
CA MET A 126 -8.07 -11.76 -1.96
C MET A 126 -9.03 -12.64 -2.75
N LEU A 127 -8.75 -13.94 -2.87
CA LEU A 127 -9.60 -14.92 -3.57
C LEU A 127 -10.80 -15.35 -2.71
N THR A 128 -10.63 -15.50 -1.40
CA THR A 128 -11.72 -15.79 -0.44
C THR A 128 -12.42 -14.54 0.07
N GLY A 129 -11.81 -13.37 -0.10
CA GLY A 129 -12.31 -12.06 0.31
C GLY A 129 -13.40 -11.48 -0.60
N ARG A 130 -14.15 -12.30 -1.34
CA ARG A 130 -15.50 -11.92 -1.73
C ARG A 130 -16.30 -11.81 -0.44
N THR A 131 -16.47 -10.59 0.02
CA THR A 131 -17.02 -10.30 1.34
C THR A 131 -18.47 -10.78 1.42
N ALA A 132 -18.95 -11.17 2.61
CA ALA A 132 -20.35 -11.53 2.83
C ALA A 132 -21.32 -10.44 2.30
N ALA A 133 -20.87 -9.18 2.28
CA ALA A 133 -21.57 -8.06 1.66
C ALA A 133 -21.59 -8.09 0.11
N GLU A 134 -20.54 -8.57 -0.56
CA GLU A 134 -20.53 -8.79 -2.01
C GLU A 134 -21.29 -10.06 -2.39
N ILE A 135 -21.26 -11.09 -1.53
CA ILE A 135 -22.11 -12.28 -1.69
C ILE A 135 -23.58 -11.89 -1.49
N ALA A 136 -23.90 -11.09 -0.47
CA ALA A 136 -25.24 -10.54 -0.26
C ALA A 136 -25.65 -9.59 -1.40
N ALA A 137 -24.74 -8.76 -1.92
CA ALA A 137 -25.02 -7.90 -3.07
C ALA A 137 -25.24 -8.72 -4.35
N GLY A 138 -24.49 -9.81 -4.54
CA GLY A 138 -24.70 -10.77 -5.62
C GLY A 138 -26.02 -11.53 -5.48
N GLN A 139 -26.39 -11.93 -4.26
CA GLN A 139 -27.69 -12.53 -3.96
C GLN A 139 -28.84 -11.55 -4.17
N HIS A 140 -28.70 -10.29 -3.78
CA HIS A 140 -29.68 -9.25 -4.06
C HIS A 140 -29.78 -8.93 -5.55
N ALA A 141 -28.66 -8.97 -6.30
CA ALA A 141 -28.68 -8.82 -7.75
C ALA A 141 -29.40 -10.01 -8.42
N ALA A 142 -29.13 -11.24 -7.97
CA ALA A 142 -29.82 -12.44 -8.44
C ALA A 142 -31.32 -12.42 -8.08
N GLN A 143 -31.68 -12.00 -6.86
CA GLN A 143 -33.08 -11.82 -6.45
C GLN A 143 -33.79 -10.77 -7.32
N ARG A 144 -33.14 -9.65 -7.60
CA ARG A 144 -33.71 -8.63 -8.52
C ARG A 144 -33.88 -9.18 -9.93
N GLU A 145 -32.96 -10.01 -10.40
CA GLU A 145 -33.08 -10.63 -11.72
C GLU A 145 -34.23 -11.64 -11.76
N ASP A 146 -34.40 -12.43 -10.70
CA ASP A 146 -35.53 -13.36 -10.55
C ASP A 146 -36.87 -12.62 -10.41
N GLU A 147 -36.92 -11.52 -9.66
CA GLU A 147 -38.07 -10.60 -9.56
C GLU A 147 -38.41 -10.00 -10.93
N LEU A 148 -37.40 -9.59 -11.72
CA LEU A 148 -37.61 -9.08 -13.07
C LEU A 148 -38.13 -10.17 -14.02
N ARG A 149 -37.63 -11.41 -13.93
CA ARG A 149 -38.16 -12.53 -14.71
C ARG A 149 -39.59 -12.87 -14.31
N ALA A 150 -39.92 -12.82 -13.02
CA ALA A 150 -41.27 -13.02 -12.52
C ALA A 150 -42.23 -11.92 -13.02
N ALA A 151 -41.84 -10.66 -12.94
CA ALA A 151 -42.61 -9.53 -13.47
C ALA A 151 -42.82 -9.63 -14.99
N GLN A 152 -41.80 -10.06 -15.75
CA GLN A 152 -41.93 -10.31 -17.18
C GLN A 152 -42.90 -11.45 -17.50
N ALA A 153 -42.89 -12.52 -16.70
CA ALA A 153 -43.83 -13.63 -16.84
C ALA A 153 -45.27 -13.19 -16.54
N GLU A 154 -45.47 -12.34 -15.53
CA GLU A 154 -46.77 -11.77 -15.18
C GLU A 154 -47.31 -10.87 -16.30
N ILE A 155 -46.47 -9.98 -16.86
CA ILE A 155 -46.84 -9.14 -18.01
C ILE A 155 -47.19 -9.99 -19.23
N ALA A 156 -46.45 -11.07 -19.49
CA ALA A 156 -46.77 -12.01 -20.57
C ALA A 156 -48.11 -12.73 -20.32
N GLY A 157 -48.42 -13.09 -19.07
CA GLY A 157 -49.70 -13.67 -18.68
C GLY A 157 -50.88 -12.72 -18.91
N LEU A 158 -50.76 -11.46 -18.47
CA LEU A 158 -51.78 -10.43 -18.68
C LEU A 158 -52.02 -10.16 -20.16
N ARG A 159 -50.97 -10.13 -20.98
CA ARG A 159 -51.12 -9.98 -22.44
C ARG A 159 -51.91 -11.12 -23.07
N ARG A 160 -51.69 -12.36 -22.64
CA ARG A 160 -52.47 -13.52 -23.11
C ARG A 160 -53.94 -13.41 -22.72
N GLN A 161 -54.24 -13.05 -21.47
CA GLN A 161 -55.62 -12.81 -21.03
C GLN A 161 -56.30 -11.71 -21.84
N LEU A 162 -55.57 -10.66 -22.20
CA LEU A 162 -56.10 -9.54 -22.99
C LEU A 162 -56.37 -9.95 -24.44
N THR A 163 -55.51 -10.78 -25.03
CA THR A 163 -55.79 -11.37 -26.35
C THR A 163 -56.96 -12.35 -26.33
N ASP A 164 -57.10 -13.14 -25.28
CA ASP A 164 -58.19 -14.12 -25.14
C ASP A 164 -59.54 -13.42 -24.94
N THR A 165 -59.59 -12.40 -24.09
CA THR A 165 -60.81 -11.59 -23.89
C THR A 165 -61.20 -10.82 -25.15
N ARG A 166 -60.23 -10.33 -25.91
CA ARG A 166 -60.49 -9.69 -27.22
C ARG A 166 -61.03 -10.69 -28.24
N ALA A 167 -60.45 -11.89 -28.32
CA ALA A 167 -60.94 -12.94 -29.20
C ALA A 167 -62.37 -13.37 -28.83
N GLN A 168 -62.67 -13.49 -27.53
CA GLN A 168 -64.03 -13.75 -27.05
C GLN A 168 -65.01 -12.64 -27.45
N ALA A 169 -64.65 -11.38 -27.23
CA ALA A 169 -65.48 -10.24 -27.64
C ALA A 169 -65.73 -10.23 -29.15
N GLU A 170 -64.72 -10.52 -29.98
CA GLU A 170 -64.87 -10.63 -31.43
C GLU A 170 -65.80 -11.78 -31.82
N THR A 171 -65.75 -12.93 -31.14
CA THR A 171 -66.69 -14.04 -31.38
C THR A 171 -68.12 -13.72 -30.95
N GLU A 172 -68.30 -12.99 -29.84
CA GLU A 172 -69.62 -12.55 -29.38
C GLU A 172 -70.23 -11.52 -30.32
N ILE A 173 -69.44 -10.56 -30.81
CA ILE A 173 -69.86 -9.60 -31.84
C ILE A 173 -70.24 -10.34 -33.13
N GLY A 174 -69.46 -11.33 -33.55
CA GLY A 174 -69.79 -12.18 -34.70
C GLY A 174 -71.11 -12.93 -34.52
N ARG A 175 -71.34 -13.49 -33.33
CA ARG A 175 -72.60 -14.18 -32.99
C ARG A 175 -73.79 -13.24 -32.98
N ALA A 176 -73.65 -12.06 -32.37
CA ALA A 176 -74.70 -11.04 -32.32
C ALA A 176 -75.04 -10.52 -33.73
N SER A 177 -74.03 -10.33 -34.59
CA SER A 177 -74.23 -9.94 -35.98
C SER A 177 -74.96 -11.03 -36.80
N ALA A 178 -74.57 -12.29 -36.64
CA ALA A 178 -75.25 -13.42 -37.29
C ALA A 178 -76.70 -13.58 -36.81
N GLU A 179 -76.96 -13.39 -35.52
CA GLU A 179 -78.32 -13.42 -34.97
C GLU A 179 -79.16 -12.24 -35.48
N ALA A 180 -78.59 -11.03 -35.57
CA ALA A 180 -79.27 -9.88 -36.15
C ALA A 180 -79.61 -10.09 -37.63
N GLN A 181 -78.69 -10.66 -38.43
CA GLN A 181 -78.95 -11.02 -39.82
C GLN A 181 -80.03 -12.11 -39.94
N ALA A 182 -80.02 -13.12 -39.07
CA ALA A 182 -81.04 -14.16 -39.07
C ALA A 182 -82.43 -13.60 -38.74
N ARG A 183 -82.52 -12.66 -37.78
CA ARG A 183 -83.77 -11.95 -37.47
C ARG A 183 -84.25 -11.10 -38.64
N GLN A 184 -83.36 -10.37 -39.30
CA GLN A 184 -83.70 -9.56 -40.48
C GLN A 184 -84.21 -10.44 -41.65
N VAL A 185 -83.60 -11.60 -41.88
CA VAL A 185 -84.05 -12.58 -42.90
C VAL A 185 -85.39 -13.22 -42.51
N ALA A 186 -85.63 -13.48 -41.23
CA ALA A 186 -86.91 -13.99 -40.74
C ALA A 186 -88.03 -12.95 -40.88
N GLU A 187 -87.76 -11.69 -40.54
CA GLU A 187 -88.70 -10.57 -40.66
C GLU A 187 -89.06 -10.28 -42.12
N THR A 188 -88.07 -10.31 -43.03
CA THR A 188 -88.33 -10.16 -44.47
C THR A 188 -89.16 -11.30 -45.03
N ARG A 189 -88.92 -12.56 -44.63
CA ARG A 189 -89.76 -13.70 -45.03
C ARG A 189 -91.16 -13.65 -44.42
N ALA A 190 -91.30 -13.16 -43.19
CA ALA A 190 -92.61 -12.97 -42.56
C ALA A 190 -93.42 -11.88 -43.29
N ALA A 191 -92.77 -10.77 -43.64
CA ALA A 191 -93.40 -9.69 -44.42
C ALA A 191 -93.78 -10.14 -45.84
N GLU A 192 -92.97 -10.96 -46.49
CA GLU A 192 -93.29 -11.56 -47.80
C GLU A 192 -94.43 -12.58 -47.71
N ALA A 193 -94.50 -13.37 -46.62
CA ALA A 193 -95.59 -14.31 -46.38
C ALA A 193 -96.92 -13.59 -46.06
N GLU A 194 -96.90 -12.54 -45.25
CA GLU A 194 -98.07 -11.69 -44.99
C GLU A 194 -98.54 -10.98 -46.27
N ALA A 195 -97.63 -10.51 -47.12
CA ALA A 195 -97.99 -9.92 -48.42
C ALA A 195 -98.62 -10.94 -49.38
N GLN A 196 -98.20 -12.20 -49.33
CA GLN A 196 -98.79 -13.28 -50.13
C GLN A 196 -100.15 -13.76 -49.58
N ILE A 197 -100.33 -13.76 -48.25
CA ILE A 197 -101.63 -14.06 -47.62
C ILE A 197 -102.64 -12.93 -47.91
N ALA A 198 -102.22 -11.67 -47.83
CA ALA A 198 -103.07 -10.51 -48.19
C ALA A 198 -103.45 -10.48 -49.68
N GLN A 199 -102.56 -10.96 -50.58
CA GLN A 199 -102.89 -11.16 -52.00
C GLN A 199 -103.79 -12.37 -52.28
N ALA A 200 -103.85 -13.36 -51.37
CA ALA A 200 -104.73 -14.52 -51.48
C ALA A 200 -106.13 -14.25 -50.88
N GLU A 201 -106.21 -13.49 -49.77
CA GLU A 201 -107.49 -13.15 -49.11
C GLU A 201 -108.31 -12.11 -49.89
N THR A 202 -107.68 -11.28 -50.70
CA THR A 202 -108.36 -10.28 -51.55
C THR A 202 -109.05 -10.85 -52.79
N ARG A 203 -108.97 -12.17 -53.06
CA ARG A 203 -109.65 -12.82 -54.19
C ARG A 203 -110.81 -13.78 -53.82
N ALA A 204 -111.09 -14.01 -52.54
CA ALA A 204 -112.10 -15.01 -52.13
C ALA A 204 -113.30 -14.46 -51.33
N ALA A 205 -113.27 -13.23 -50.83
CA ALA A 205 -114.34 -12.66 -49.98
C ALA A 205 -115.17 -11.58 -50.69
N ALA A 206 -115.46 -11.77 -51.98
CA ALA A 206 -116.15 -10.77 -52.80
C ALA A 206 -117.68 -10.80 -52.71
N GLU A 207 -118.35 -11.83 -52.19
CA GLU A 207 -119.81 -11.93 -52.36
C GLU A 207 -120.54 -12.48 -51.12
N ALA A 208 -121.31 -11.60 -50.47
CA ALA A 208 -122.67 -11.83 -49.94
C ALA A 208 -123.00 -11.75 -48.42
N GLU A 209 -122.11 -11.35 -47.49
CA GLU A 209 -122.52 -11.14 -46.07
C GLU A 209 -121.86 -9.92 -45.39
N THR A 210 -121.63 -8.85 -46.16
CA THR A 210 -120.70 -7.76 -45.80
C THR A 210 -121.38 -6.45 -45.39
N ARG A 211 -122.37 -6.46 -44.48
CA ARG A 211 -122.86 -5.20 -43.90
C ARG A 211 -123.09 -5.16 -42.39
N ALA A 212 -123.37 -6.28 -41.71
CA ALA A 212 -123.48 -6.29 -40.24
C ALA A 212 -122.16 -6.69 -39.54
N GLU A 213 -121.40 -7.62 -40.12
CA GLU A 213 -120.07 -8.00 -39.60
C GLU A 213 -119.00 -6.94 -39.87
N ILE A 214 -119.18 -6.11 -40.90
CA ILE A 214 -118.25 -5.01 -41.22
C ILE A 214 -118.22 -3.93 -40.13
N GLU A 215 -119.35 -3.58 -39.50
CA GLU A 215 -119.34 -2.57 -38.43
C GLU A 215 -118.74 -3.10 -37.11
N ALA A 216 -118.94 -4.37 -36.80
CA ALA A 216 -118.36 -5.01 -35.61
C ALA A 216 -116.86 -5.31 -35.79
N ALA A 217 -116.47 -5.81 -36.96
CA ALA A 217 -115.07 -6.05 -37.32
C ALA A 217 -114.30 -4.74 -37.48
N ALA A 218 -114.88 -3.70 -38.10
CA ALA A 218 -114.23 -2.40 -38.23
C ALA A 218 -114.00 -1.73 -36.86
N LYS A 219 -114.95 -1.81 -35.91
CA LYS A 219 -114.71 -1.31 -34.55
C LYS A 219 -113.64 -2.10 -33.79
N ALA A 220 -113.58 -3.42 -33.97
CA ALA A 220 -112.55 -4.27 -33.36
C ALA A 220 -111.16 -4.08 -33.99
N GLU A 221 -111.10 -3.84 -35.30
CA GLU A 221 -109.88 -3.49 -36.05
C GLU A 221 -109.39 -2.10 -35.67
N ILE A 222 -110.27 -1.09 -35.61
CA ILE A 222 -109.91 0.26 -35.15
C ILE A 222 -109.37 0.21 -33.72
N GLY A 223 -110.01 -0.54 -32.81
CA GLY A 223 -109.50 -0.71 -31.44
C GLY A 223 -108.16 -1.44 -31.35
N ARG A 224 -107.92 -2.45 -32.21
CA ARG A 224 -106.62 -3.14 -32.30
C ARG A 224 -105.55 -2.26 -32.93
N ALA A 225 -105.89 -1.48 -33.95
CA ALA A 225 -105.00 -0.54 -34.61
C ALA A 225 -104.63 0.62 -33.67
N GLU A 226 -105.58 1.16 -32.89
CA GLU A 226 -105.32 2.18 -31.87
C GLU A 226 -104.46 1.63 -30.73
N ALA A 227 -104.72 0.41 -30.25
CA ALA A 227 -103.90 -0.23 -29.23
C ALA A 227 -102.49 -0.57 -29.74
N ALA A 228 -102.36 -1.01 -30.99
CA ALA A 228 -101.08 -1.26 -31.64
C ALA A 228 -100.30 0.05 -31.90
N ALA A 229 -100.98 1.12 -32.31
CA ALA A 229 -100.39 2.44 -32.47
C ALA A 229 -99.90 3.00 -31.13
N ALA A 230 -100.71 2.90 -30.06
CA ALA A 230 -100.29 3.31 -28.71
C ALA A 230 -99.14 2.45 -28.16
N ALA A 231 -99.09 1.16 -28.46
CA ALA A 231 -97.98 0.29 -28.09
C ALA A 231 -96.71 0.59 -28.90
N ALA A 232 -96.84 0.91 -30.19
CA ALA A 232 -95.74 1.33 -31.05
C ALA A 232 -95.17 2.68 -30.61
N GLU A 233 -96.03 3.63 -30.22
CA GLU A 233 -95.63 4.93 -29.70
C GLU A 233 -94.88 4.80 -28.36
N ARG A 234 -95.36 3.95 -27.44
CA ARG A 234 -94.63 3.64 -26.20
C ARG A 234 -93.26 3.03 -26.45
N ARG A 235 -93.16 2.04 -27.36
CA ARG A 235 -91.87 1.44 -27.74
C ARG A 235 -90.95 2.45 -28.42
N ALA A 236 -91.47 3.35 -29.23
CA ALA A 236 -90.70 4.41 -29.87
C ALA A 236 -90.15 5.40 -28.83
N ILE A 237 -90.94 5.76 -27.83
CA ILE A 237 -90.51 6.61 -26.71
C ILE A 237 -89.43 5.90 -25.88
N GLU A 238 -89.64 4.63 -25.50
CA GLU A 238 -88.66 3.84 -24.75
C GLU A 238 -87.35 3.65 -25.53
N GLN A 239 -87.43 3.37 -26.83
CA GLN A 239 -86.24 3.27 -27.70
C GLN A 239 -85.53 4.63 -27.85
N ALA A 240 -86.27 5.74 -27.92
CA ALA A 240 -85.69 7.07 -27.96
C ALA A 240 -84.98 7.44 -26.64
N GLU A 241 -85.52 7.03 -25.49
CA GLU A 241 -84.88 7.21 -24.19
C GLU A 241 -83.61 6.36 -24.05
N LEU A 242 -83.65 5.09 -24.45
CA LEU A 242 -82.47 4.22 -24.46
C LEU A 242 -81.38 4.74 -25.40
N ALA A 243 -81.76 5.24 -26.57
CA ALA A 243 -80.82 5.88 -27.50
C ALA A 243 -80.18 7.15 -26.90
N ARG A 244 -80.95 7.95 -26.16
CA ARG A 244 -80.45 9.15 -25.48
C ARG A 244 -79.47 8.80 -24.35
N ILE A 245 -79.75 7.75 -23.56
CA ILE A 245 -78.85 7.25 -22.51
C ILE A 245 -77.56 6.69 -23.15
N ALA A 246 -77.67 5.91 -24.22
CA ALA A 246 -76.51 5.37 -24.94
C ALA A 246 -75.63 6.48 -25.55
N GLN A 247 -76.24 7.54 -26.09
CA GLN A 247 -75.51 8.73 -26.55
C GLN A 247 -74.80 9.46 -25.41
N GLY A 248 -75.43 9.57 -24.22
CA GLY A 248 -74.80 10.12 -23.03
C GLY A 248 -73.58 9.32 -22.58
N GLN A 249 -73.69 7.99 -22.53
CA GLN A 249 -72.58 7.11 -22.17
C GLN A 249 -71.42 7.15 -23.19
N LEU A 250 -71.73 7.25 -24.48
CA LEU A 250 -70.72 7.42 -25.53
C LEU A 250 -70.00 8.78 -25.43
N ALA A 251 -70.70 9.84 -25.04
CA ALA A 251 -70.09 11.14 -24.80
C ALA A 251 -69.11 11.10 -23.62
N GLU A 252 -69.52 10.48 -22.51
CA GLU A 252 -68.66 10.29 -21.33
C GLU A 252 -67.44 9.40 -21.62
N ALA A 253 -67.63 8.33 -22.41
CA ALA A 253 -66.53 7.47 -22.88
C ALA A 253 -65.52 8.24 -23.76
N ARG A 254 -66.00 9.17 -24.60
CA ARG A 254 -65.12 10.04 -25.39
C ARG A 254 -64.34 11.02 -24.53
N GLU A 255 -65.01 11.67 -23.58
CA GLU A 255 -64.36 12.62 -22.68
C GLU A 255 -63.30 11.94 -21.79
N THR A 256 -63.56 10.71 -21.33
CA THR A 256 -62.57 9.92 -20.58
C THR A 256 -61.40 9.48 -21.45
N ALA A 257 -61.66 9.09 -22.71
CA ALA A 257 -60.59 8.79 -23.68
C ALA A 257 -59.71 10.01 -23.99
N ASP A 258 -60.32 11.20 -24.16
CA ASP A 258 -59.60 12.45 -24.40
C ASP A 258 -58.75 12.83 -23.18
N ARG A 259 -59.28 12.69 -21.96
CA ARG A 259 -58.50 12.90 -20.73
C ARG A 259 -57.33 11.93 -20.59
N ALA A 260 -57.53 10.66 -20.94
CA ALA A 260 -56.46 9.66 -20.92
C ALA A 260 -55.37 9.97 -21.95
N MET A 261 -55.75 10.43 -23.14
CA MET A 261 -54.80 10.87 -24.18
C MET A 261 -53.98 12.07 -23.71
N VAL A 262 -54.61 13.09 -23.12
CA VAL A 262 -53.90 14.26 -22.57
C VAL A 262 -52.93 13.83 -21.47
N ALA A 263 -53.36 12.97 -20.54
CA ALA A 263 -52.51 12.45 -19.48
C ALA A 263 -51.30 11.69 -20.03
N ARG A 264 -51.48 10.91 -21.10
CA ARG A 264 -50.40 10.20 -21.78
C ARG A 264 -49.41 11.17 -22.43
N VAL A 265 -49.88 12.20 -23.14
CA VAL A 265 -49.00 13.21 -23.76
C VAL A 265 -48.18 13.95 -22.70
N VAL A 266 -48.80 14.31 -21.57
CA VAL A 266 -48.07 14.96 -20.45
C VAL A 266 -47.03 14.02 -19.84
N ALA A 267 -47.36 12.73 -19.68
CA ALA A 267 -46.41 11.73 -19.18
C ALA A 267 -45.23 11.51 -20.16
N GLU A 268 -45.50 11.45 -21.46
CA GLU A 268 -44.47 11.32 -22.50
C GLU A 268 -43.55 12.55 -22.55
N GLN A 269 -44.11 13.76 -22.43
CA GLN A 269 -43.32 15.00 -22.33
C GLN A 269 -42.48 15.04 -21.05
N GLY A 270 -43.03 14.61 -19.91
CA GLY A 270 -42.31 14.51 -18.65
C GLY A 270 -41.14 13.53 -18.72
N ALA A 271 -41.36 12.36 -19.34
CA ALA A 271 -40.32 11.35 -19.56
C ALA A 271 -39.22 11.86 -20.51
N ALA A 272 -39.59 12.51 -21.62
CA ALA A 272 -38.64 13.11 -22.55
C ALA A 272 -37.76 14.17 -21.86
N GLY A 273 -38.37 15.06 -21.07
CA GLY A 273 -37.62 16.06 -20.30
C GLY A 273 -36.76 15.48 -19.17
N GLN A 274 -37.07 14.28 -18.67
CA GLN A 274 -36.20 13.58 -17.72
C GLN A 274 -35.02 12.92 -18.43
N VAL A 275 -35.24 12.32 -19.60
CA VAL A 275 -34.17 11.76 -20.44
C VAL A 275 -33.19 12.85 -20.85
N GLU A 276 -33.68 14.01 -21.32
CA GLU A 276 -32.81 15.13 -21.69
C GLU A 276 -31.96 15.61 -20.51
N ARG A 277 -32.55 15.77 -19.31
CA ARG A 277 -31.80 16.14 -18.10
C ARG A 277 -30.74 15.12 -17.72
N LEU A 278 -31.04 13.82 -17.84
CA LEU A 278 -30.07 12.75 -17.55
C LEU A 278 -28.95 12.71 -18.60
N THR A 279 -29.27 12.91 -19.87
CA THR A 279 -28.27 12.99 -20.95
C THR A 279 -27.33 14.16 -20.74
N THR A 280 -27.85 15.37 -20.49
CA THR A 280 -27.02 16.55 -20.21
C THR A 280 -26.17 16.36 -18.96
N ALA A 281 -26.70 15.74 -17.90
CA ALA A 281 -25.93 15.42 -16.70
C ALA A 281 -24.81 14.38 -17.00
N ALA A 282 -25.08 13.38 -17.83
CA ALA A 282 -24.09 12.39 -18.23
C ALA A 282 -22.96 13.03 -19.07
N GLU A 283 -23.29 13.91 -20.01
CA GLU A 283 -22.32 14.67 -20.81
C GLU A 283 -21.44 15.57 -19.92
N GLN A 284 -22.02 16.23 -18.92
CA GLN A 284 -21.27 17.02 -17.95
C GLN A 284 -20.31 16.16 -17.12
N ILE A 285 -20.75 14.99 -16.65
CA ILE A 285 -19.89 14.05 -15.91
C ILE A 285 -18.75 13.56 -16.81
N GLN A 286 -19.03 13.24 -18.07
CA GLN A 286 -18.01 12.82 -19.03
C GLN A 286 -16.97 13.92 -19.28
N ALA A 287 -17.40 15.17 -19.49
CA ALA A 287 -16.50 16.30 -19.65
C ALA A 287 -15.63 16.53 -18.39
N GLN A 288 -16.22 16.41 -17.20
CA GLN A 288 -15.48 16.49 -15.93
C GLN A 288 -14.45 15.36 -15.78
N LEU A 289 -14.79 14.13 -16.19
CA LEU A 289 -13.86 13.01 -16.15
C LEU A 289 -12.70 13.20 -17.13
N GLN A 290 -12.97 13.69 -18.35
CA GLN A 290 -11.93 14.01 -19.33
C GLN A 290 -10.98 15.09 -18.79
N ALA A 291 -11.51 16.19 -18.26
CA ALA A 291 -10.69 17.23 -17.64
C ALA A 291 -9.84 16.71 -16.47
N ARG A 292 -10.37 15.79 -15.65
CA ARG A 292 -9.60 15.14 -14.57
C ARG A 292 -8.50 14.23 -15.09
N ILE A 293 -8.73 13.52 -16.20
CA ILE A 293 -7.72 12.68 -16.84
C ILE A 293 -6.58 13.55 -17.39
N GLU A 294 -6.91 14.65 -18.07
CA GLU A 294 -5.92 15.61 -18.59
C GLU A 294 -5.11 16.27 -17.46
N GLN A 295 -5.78 16.64 -16.36
CA GLN A 295 -5.10 17.16 -15.17
C GLN A 295 -4.17 16.11 -14.54
N ALA A 296 -4.61 14.85 -14.48
CA ALA A 296 -3.81 13.77 -13.93
C ALA A 296 -2.60 13.42 -14.82
N SER A 297 -2.76 13.46 -16.15
CA SER A 297 -1.65 13.25 -17.09
C SER A 297 -0.62 14.38 -16.99
N ALA A 298 -1.06 15.64 -16.96
CA ALA A 298 -0.15 16.78 -16.79
C ALA A 298 0.62 16.71 -15.45
N ALA A 299 -0.04 16.28 -14.37
CA ALA A 299 0.63 16.06 -13.09
C ALA A 299 1.63 14.90 -13.14
N ALA A 300 1.34 13.83 -13.87
CA ALA A 300 2.24 12.70 -14.06
C ALA A 300 3.48 13.10 -14.88
N ASP A 301 3.29 13.89 -15.95
CA ASP A 301 4.38 14.40 -16.78
C ASP A 301 5.31 15.30 -15.96
N SER A 302 4.75 16.23 -15.17
CA SER A 302 5.54 17.07 -14.25
C SER A 302 6.29 16.26 -13.20
N ALA A 303 5.68 15.21 -12.65
CA ALA A 303 6.36 14.32 -11.72
C ALA A 303 7.51 13.56 -12.40
N ASN A 304 7.34 13.14 -13.64
CA ASN A 304 8.38 12.45 -14.41
C ASN A 304 9.56 13.37 -14.76
N GLU A 305 9.29 14.64 -15.07
CA GLU A 305 10.32 15.67 -15.23
C GLU A 305 11.12 15.87 -13.93
N GLN A 306 10.44 15.93 -12.78
CA GLN A 306 11.10 16.03 -11.47
C GLN A 306 11.98 14.82 -11.16
N VAL A 307 11.50 13.61 -11.44
CA VAL A 307 12.28 12.37 -11.29
C VAL A 307 13.52 12.39 -12.19
N THR A 308 13.38 12.87 -13.43
CA THR A 308 14.49 13.00 -14.38
C THR A 308 15.54 14.00 -13.86
N ALA A 309 15.09 15.18 -13.41
CA ALA A 309 15.97 16.21 -12.84
C ALA A 309 16.68 15.73 -11.56
N LEU A 310 15.99 14.99 -10.69
CA LEU A 310 16.61 14.36 -9.52
C LEU A 310 17.62 13.28 -9.92
N GLY A 311 17.32 12.48 -10.95
CA GLY A 311 18.24 11.50 -11.52
C GLY A 311 19.53 12.13 -12.03
N GLU A 312 19.45 13.25 -12.74
CA GLU A 312 20.61 14.02 -13.16
C GLU A 312 21.42 14.56 -11.97
N ARG A 313 20.74 15.09 -10.95
CA ARG A 313 21.41 15.57 -9.73
C ARG A 313 22.14 14.46 -8.99
N VAL A 314 21.56 13.26 -8.90
CA VAL A 314 22.22 12.08 -8.32
C VAL A 314 23.45 11.69 -9.11
N ARG A 315 23.39 11.67 -10.46
CA ARG A 315 24.57 11.38 -11.29
C ARG A 315 25.69 12.41 -11.08
N THR A 316 25.35 13.70 -11.00
CA THR A 316 26.32 14.76 -10.71
C THR A 316 26.98 14.57 -9.35
N LEU A 317 26.20 14.27 -8.30
CA LEU A 317 26.74 14.00 -6.97
C LEU A 317 27.63 12.75 -6.93
N GLN A 318 27.26 11.70 -7.67
CA GLN A 318 28.09 10.50 -7.80
C GLN A 318 29.42 10.78 -8.51
N ALA A 319 29.40 11.62 -9.55
CA ALA A 319 30.61 12.07 -10.23
C ALA A 319 31.53 12.86 -9.28
N GLN A 320 30.96 13.80 -8.52
CA GLN A 320 31.70 14.57 -7.50
C GLN A 320 32.29 13.68 -6.41
N LEU A 321 31.54 12.68 -5.95
CA LEU A 321 32.02 11.74 -4.94
C LEU A 321 33.16 10.85 -5.48
N THR A 322 33.08 10.46 -6.74
CA THR A 322 34.15 9.70 -7.43
C THR A 322 35.41 10.56 -7.56
N GLU A 323 35.27 11.81 -8.00
CA GLU A 323 36.39 12.76 -8.10
C GLU A 323 37.03 13.03 -6.73
N ALA A 324 36.22 13.18 -5.67
CA ALA A 324 36.71 13.36 -4.31
C ALA A 324 37.47 12.12 -3.80
N ARG A 325 37.02 10.90 -4.13
CA ARG A 325 37.73 9.65 -3.82
C ARG A 325 39.06 9.58 -4.54
N GLU A 326 39.09 9.83 -5.85
CA GLU A 326 40.33 9.86 -6.62
C GLU A 326 41.31 10.90 -6.07
N TYR A 327 40.83 12.07 -5.67
CA TYR A 327 41.64 13.09 -5.04
C TYR A 327 42.23 12.62 -3.71
N GLY A 328 41.42 11.94 -2.87
CA GLY A 328 41.88 11.32 -1.63
C GLY A 328 42.95 10.24 -1.87
N GLU A 329 42.78 9.40 -2.88
CA GLU A 329 43.76 8.39 -3.28
C GLU A 329 45.08 9.04 -3.74
N ARG A 330 45.02 10.10 -4.55
CA ARG A 330 46.21 10.87 -4.97
C ARG A 330 46.92 11.52 -3.77
N GLN A 331 46.19 12.03 -2.80
CA GLN A 331 46.80 12.56 -1.57
C GLN A 331 47.46 11.46 -0.72
N SER A 332 46.80 10.31 -0.58
CA SER A 332 47.34 9.18 0.19
C SER A 332 48.61 8.61 -0.45
N THR A 333 48.63 8.44 -1.78
CA THR A 333 49.81 7.98 -2.52
C THR A 333 50.95 8.99 -2.49
N SER A 334 50.65 10.29 -2.60
CA SER A 334 51.62 11.37 -2.41
C SER A 334 52.23 11.32 -1.01
N LYS A 335 51.40 11.17 0.03
CA LYS A 335 51.85 11.06 1.42
C LYS A 335 52.76 9.85 1.63
N VAL A 336 52.36 8.67 1.17
CA VAL A 336 53.18 7.45 1.24
C VAL A 336 54.52 7.65 0.52
N ARG A 337 54.53 8.29 -0.65
CA ARG A 337 55.76 8.59 -1.39
C ARG A 337 56.67 9.56 -0.62
N THR A 338 56.11 10.59 0.02
CA THR A 338 56.89 11.50 0.87
C THR A 338 57.44 10.81 2.12
N GLU A 339 56.68 9.90 2.73
CA GLU A 339 57.13 9.10 3.88
C GLU A 339 58.25 8.13 3.47
N GLN A 340 58.15 7.50 2.31
CA GLN A 340 59.21 6.64 1.74
C GLN A 340 60.49 7.42 1.44
N LEU A 341 60.39 8.62 0.86
CA LEU A 341 61.55 9.48 0.63
C LEU A 341 62.20 9.93 1.94
N LEU A 342 61.39 10.27 2.95
CA LEU A 342 61.89 10.64 4.27
C LEU A 342 62.62 9.46 4.94
N ALA A 343 62.05 8.25 4.87
CA ALA A 343 62.67 7.04 5.39
C ALA A 343 63.98 6.71 4.67
N GLY A 344 64.04 6.90 3.34
CA GLY A 344 65.28 6.76 2.56
C GLY A 344 66.37 7.74 3.02
N LEU A 345 66.03 9.02 3.18
CA LEU A 345 66.97 10.03 3.68
C LEU A 345 67.44 9.75 5.12
N GLN A 346 66.57 9.19 5.96
CA GLN A 346 66.93 8.77 7.31
C GLN A 346 67.93 7.60 7.28
N ALA A 347 67.72 6.60 6.43
CA ALA A 347 68.65 5.50 6.25
C ALA A 347 70.02 6.00 5.74
N GLU A 348 70.05 6.86 4.72
CA GLU A 348 71.30 7.46 4.21
C GLU A 348 72.04 8.26 5.29
N ARG A 349 71.31 9.00 6.14
CA ARG A 349 71.90 9.71 7.27
C ARG A 349 72.50 8.76 8.29
N ASP A 350 71.80 7.69 8.63
CA ASP A 350 72.24 6.72 9.64
C ASP A 350 73.45 5.93 9.15
N ASP A 351 73.51 5.59 7.85
CA ASP A 351 74.67 5.00 7.19
C ASP A 351 75.87 5.97 7.22
N ALA A 352 75.67 7.25 6.90
CA ALA A 352 76.72 8.26 6.97
C ALA A 352 77.23 8.48 8.40
N LEU A 353 76.34 8.43 9.41
CA LEU A 353 76.71 8.49 10.81
C LEU A 353 77.53 7.26 11.23
N ALA A 354 77.16 6.06 10.77
CA ALA A 354 77.91 4.84 11.02
C ALA A 354 79.31 4.89 10.39
N GLU A 355 79.44 5.41 9.16
CA GLU A 355 80.74 5.62 8.50
C GLU A 355 81.60 6.66 9.25
N LEU A 356 80.99 7.77 9.71
CA LEU A 356 81.66 8.77 10.55
C LEU A 356 82.12 8.18 11.89
N GLU A 357 81.31 7.32 12.51
CA GLU A 357 81.68 6.65 13.75
C GLU A 357 82.81 5.64 13.52
N GLN A 358 82.78 4.89 12.43
CA GLN A 358 83.84 3.97 12.02
C GLN A 358 85.17 4.71 11.76
N THR A 359 85.13 5.83 11.04
CA THR A 359 86.32 6.66 10.79
C THR A 359 86.85 7.30 12.08
N ARG A 360 85.97 7.72 13.00
CA ARG A 360 86.35 8.19 14.33
C ARG A 360 87.02 7.10 15.15
N LEU A 361 86.48 5.88 15.16
CA LEU A 361 87.07 4.74 15.87
C LEU A 361 88.45 4.38 15.28
N ALA A 362 88.57 4.35 13.94
CA ALA A 362 89.85 4.14 13.28
C ALA A 362 90.88 5.22 13.66
N ALA A 363 90.49 6.50 13.63
CA ALA A 363 91.34 7.60 14.07
C ALA A 363 91.74 7.47 15.55
N ALA A 364 90.81 7.08 16.43
CA ALA A 364 91.10 6.86 17.84
C ALA A 364 92.13 5.73 18.05
N THR A 365 92.00 4.62 17.33
CA THR A 365 92.98 3.52 17.39
C THR A 365 94.36 3.94 16.89
N GLU A 366 94.42 4.80 15.88
CA GLU A 366 95.67 5.34 15.35
C GLU A 366 96.32 6.33 16.33
N ILE A 367 95.52 7.20 16.96
CA ILE A 367 95.98 8.07 18.05
C ILE A 367 96.51 7.23 19.21
N GLU A 368 95.84 6.14 19.58
CA GLU A 368 96.31 5.24 20.63
C GLU A 368 97.60 4.52 20.23
N ARG A 369 97.75 4.12 18.96
CA ARG A 369 98.98 3.53 18.41
C ARG A 369 100.14 4.52 18.48
N LEU A 370 99.91 5.76 18.02
CA LEU A 370 100.88 6.85 18.09
C LEU A 370 101.21 7.23 19.54
N GLY A 371 100.20 7.27 20.41
CA GLY A 371 100.36 7.48 21.85
C GLY A 371 101.22 6.41 22.51
N ARG A 372 101.02 5.13 22.15
CA ARG A 372 101.89 4.02 22.60
C ARG A 372 103.31 4.13 22.04
N GLN A 373 103.48 4.58 20.80
CA GLN A 373 104.82 4.82 20.22
C GLN A 373 105.53 5.98 20.93
N LEU A 374 104.80 7.07 21.20
CA LEU A 374 105.32 8.25 21.87
C LEU A 374 105.63 7.96 23.33
N ALA A 375 104.78 7.19 24.04
CA ALA A 375 105.04 6.69 25.38
C ALA A 375 106.30 5.81 25.43
N ARG A 376 106.51 4.93 24.44
CA ARG A 376 107.76 4.15 24.33
C ARG A 376 108.98 5.03 24.02
N ALA A 377 108.80 6.09 23.24
CA ALA A 377 109.86 7.06 22.96
C ALA A 377 110.17 7.96 24.17
N SER A 378 109.15 8.35 24.94
CA SER A 378 109.29 9.12 26.17
C SER A 378 109.83 8.26 27.30
N GLU A 379 109.45 6.99 27.42
CA GLU A 379 110.04 6.04 28.38
C GLU A 379 111.52 5.80 28.07
N ARG A 380 111.92 5.74 26.78
CA ARG A 380 113.33 5.78 26.38
C ARG A 380 114.03 7.10 26.74
N ALA A 381 113.31 8.22 26.77
CA ALA A 381 113.85 9.51 27.19
C ALA A 381 113.86 9.68 28.73
N GLU A 382 112.93 9.07 29.46
CA GLU A 382 112.78 9.16 30.92
C GLU A 382 113.74 8.21 31.67
N ILE A 383 114.21 7.13 31.06
CA ILE A 383 115.36 6.35 31.60
C ILE A 383 116.66 7.19 31.63
N ALA A 384 116.72 8.33 30.92
CA ALA A 384 117.86 9.26 30.93
C ALA A 384 117.64 10.55 31.75
N SER A 385 116.47 10.76 32.35
CA SER A 385 116.14 12.05 32.97
C SER A 385 115.09 11.87 34.07
N GLY A 386 115.55 11.58 35.29
CA GLY A 386 114.70 11.58 36.47
C GLY A 386 114.15 12.98 36.76
N ARG A 387 112.81 13.11 36.80
CA ARG A 387 112.12 14.14 37.59
C ARG A 387 110.64 13.86 37.82
N GLN A 388 110.22 14.32 38.99
CA GLN A 388 108.95 14.13 39.68
C GLN A 388 107.80 14.98 39.14
N ALA A 389 106.61 14.38 39.16
CA ALA A 389 105.27 14.86 39.57
C ALA A 389 104.82 16.30 39.26
N GLU A 390 103.59 16.42 38.72
CA GLU A 390 102.49 17.14 39.41
C GLU A 390 101.13 16.95 38.69
N ILE A 391 100.17 16.37 39.43
CA ILE A 391 98.77 16.18 39.00
C ILE A 391 97.98 17.42 39.43
N SER A 392 97.60 18.24 38.45
CA SER A 392 96.70 19.39 38.63
C SER A 392 95.25 18.98 38.34
N ARG A 393 94.43 18.87 39.39
CA ARG A 393 92.97 18.74 39.33
C ARG A 393 92.35 20.13 39.29
N GLY A 394 91.67 20.46 38.21
CA GLY A 394 90.83 21.67 38.06
C GLY A 394 89.34 21.41 38.32
N PRO A 395 88.59 22.38 38.88
CA PRO A 395 87.30 22.14 39.52
C PRO A 395 86.08 22.58 38.67
N GLY A 396 84.88 22.10 39.06
CA GLY A 396 83.64 22.84 38.84
C GLY A 396 82.62 22.21 37.89
N ARG A 397 81.89 21.20 38.37
CA ARG A 397 80.51 20.97 37.92
C ARG A 397 79.55 21.43 39.02
N LYS A 398 78.75 22.44 38.68
CA LYS A 398 77.65 22.98 39.49
C LYS A 398 76.66 21.85 39.79
N SER A 399 76.54 21.51 41.07
CA SER A 399 75.45 20.72 41.61
C SER A 399 74.15 21.49 41.43
N LEU A 400 73.23 20.95 40.63
CA LEU A 400 71.85 21.39 40.62
C LEU A 400 71.24 21.07 41.98
N ALA A 401 70.43 22.00 42.45
CA ALA A 401 69.76 22.01 43.74
C ALA A 401 69.02 20.69 43.99
N ALA A 402 69.13 20.19 45.23
CA ALA A 402 68.29 19.13 45.74
C ALA A 402 66.83 19.60 45.71
N VAL A 403 66.03 19.01 44.81
CA VAL A 403 64.58 19.07 44.84
C VAL A 403 64.11 17.96 45.80
N PRO A 404 63.20 18.25 46.75
CA PRO A 404 62.81 17.30 47.78
C PRO A 404 61.80 16.27 47.25
N GLY A 405 62.03 15.00 47.61
CA GLY A 405 60.99 13.98 47.78
C GLY A 405 60.44 13.33 46.51
N ALA A 406 60.76 12.05 46.33
CA ALA A 406 60.08 11.05 45.49
C ALA A 406 58.82 11.55 44.76
N LEU A 407 59.00 11.93 43.49
CA LEU A 407 57.90 12.12 42.53
C LEU A 407 57.12 10.80 42.43
N ALA A 408 55.79 10.87 42.47
CA ALA A 408 54.92 9.71 42.36
C ALA A 408 55.28 8.89 41.10
N GLY A 409 55.50 7.58 41.27
CA GLY A 409 55.95 6.68 40.20
C GLY A 409 54.99 6.51 39.01
N ASN A 410 53.90 7.28 38.97
CA ASN A 410 52.84 7.22 37.97
C ASN A 410 52.82 8.44 37.02
N LEU A 411 53.86 9.29 37.03
CA LEU A 411 53.94 10.38 36.06
C LEU A 411 54.10 9.83 34.64
N PRO A 412 53.38 10.38 33.64
CA PRO A 412 53.51 9.96 32.25
C PRO A 412 54.94 10.20 31.77
N VAL A 413 55.60 9.14 31.30
CA VAL A 413 56.95 9.21 30.75
C VAL A 413 56.89 9.88 29.39
N VAL A 414 57.21 11.17 29.36
CA VAL A 414 57.32 11.94 28.11
C VAL A 414 58.76 11.83 27.62
N GLU A 415 58.95 11.15 26.48
CA GLU A 415 60.27 10.95 25.88
C GLU A 415 61.04 12.28 25.79
N THR A 416 62.32 12.30 26.17
CA THR A 416 63.22 13.47 26.17
C THR A 416 62.82 14.66 27.07
N VAL A 417 61.84 14.53 27.96
CA VAL A 417 61.46 15.58 28.91
C VAL A 417 61.69 15.05 30.32
N ALA A 418 62.41 15.81 31.14
CA ALA A 418 62.68 15.41 32.52
C ALA A 418 61.35 15.33 33.31
N PRO A 419 61.15 14.32 34.17
CA PRO A 419 59.91 14.14 34.95
C PRO A 419 59.51 15.38 35.76
N GLU A 420 60.49 16.13 36.26
CA GLU A 420 60.28 17.38 36.98
C GLU A 420 59.64 18.43 36.06
N THR A 421 60.09 18.51 34.81
CA THR A 421 59.54 19.43 33.81
C THR A 421 58.12 19.02 33.43
N VAL A 422 57.83 17.71 33.35
CA VAL A 422 56.47 17.20 33.14
C VAL A 422 55.55 17.61 34.30
N ALA A 423 56.01 17.44 35.54
CA ALA A 423 55.26 17.81 36.74
C ALA A 423 54.99 19.32 36.79
N THR A 424 55.99 20.18 36.51
CA THR A 424 55.83 21.63 36.49
C THR A 424 54.79 22.09 35.46
N VAL A 425 54.78 21.50 34.25
CA VAL A 425 53.77 21.81 33.23
C VAL A 425 52.37 21.36 33.68
N LEU A 426 52.27 20.19 34.32
CA LEU A 426 50.98 19.66 34.76
C LEU A 426 50.38 20.43 35.94
N VAL A 427 51.19 20.88 36.90
CA VAL A 427 50.74 21.76 38.00
C VAL A 427 50.17 23.06 37.41
N ALA A 428 50.93 23.72 36.53
CA ALA A 428 50.51 24.99 35.94
C ALA A 428 49.24 24.86 35.06
N TRP A 429 49.08 23.74 34.37
CA TRP A 429 47.86 23.44 33.61
C TRP A 429 46.67 23.10 34.52
N ALA A 430 46.90 22.40 35.62
CA ALA A 430 45.86 22.06 36.59
C ALA A 430 45.26 23.29 37.29
N GLU A 431 46.10 24.27 37.62
CA GLU A 431 45.67 25.56 38.19
C GLU A 431 44.84 26.39 37.20
N THR A 432 45.10 26.24 35.89
CA THR A 432 44.41 26.97 34.83
C THR A 432 44.21 26.09 33.58
N PRO A 433 43.18 25.22 33.55
CA PRO A 433 42.99 24.25 32.47
C PRO A 433 42.76 24.87 31.08
N GLU A 434 42.24 26.11 31.07
CA GLU A 434 41.99 26.88 29.84
C GLU A 434 43.21 27.72 29.38
N ALA A 435 44.33 27.69 30.12
CA ALA A 435 45.51 28.46 29.76
C ALA A 435 46.08 28.02 28.41
N THR A 436 46.35 29.01 27.56
CA THR A 436 47.05 28.81 26.30
C THR A 436 48.50 28.38 26.52
N GLN A 437 49.14 27.75 25.52
CA GLN A 437 50.56 27.34 25.62
C GLN A 437 51.48 28.53 25.96
N ALA A 438 51.16 29.73 25.47
CA ALA A 438 51.91 30.95 25.75
C ALA A 438 51.82 31.38 27.22
N GLU A 439 50.64 31.29 27.83
CA GLU A 439 50.43 31.61 29.25
C GLU A 439 51.11 30.58 30.16
N LEU A 440 51.07 29.30 29.80
CA LEU A 440 51.81 28.24 30.50
C LEU A 440 53.32 28.45 30.41
N ARG A 441 53.82 28.90 29.26
CA ARG A 441 55.23 29.25 29.07
C ARG A 441 55.64 30.43 29.94
N GLU A 442 54.82 31.47 30.01
CA GLU A 442 55.09 32.63 30.86
C GLU A 442 55.16 32.24 32.35
N ARG A 443 54.25 31.36 32.80
CA ARG A 443 54.20 30.90 34.19
C ARG A 443 55.33 29.93 34.57
N THR A 444 55.67 29.00 33.69
CA THR A 444 56.63 27.91 34.00
C THR A 444 58.06 28.19 33.55
N GLY A 445 58.27 29.14 32.63
CA GLY A 445 59.56 29.35 31.96
C GLY A 445 59.96 28.24 30.98
N ILE A 446 59.07 27.26 30.72
CA ILE A 446 59.32 26.11 29.86
C ILE A 446 58.96 26.46 28.41
N SER A 447 59.74 25.97 27.43
CA SER A 447 59.50 26.25 26.02
C SER A 447 58.16 25.71 25.51
N ASP A 448 57.50 26.42 24.58
CA ASP A 448 56.21 26.01 23.98
C ASP A 448 56.27 24.61 23.35
N ARG A 449 57.43 24.24 22.77
CA ARG A 449 57.66 22.92 22.19
C ARG A 449 57.58 21.82 23.25
N THR A 450 58.17 22.06 24.42
CA THR A 450 58.14 21.11 25.54
C THR A 450 56.74 21.02 26.14
N ILE A 451 56.06 22.16 26.34
CA ILE A 451 54.68 22.21 26.85
C ILE A 451 53.74 21.41 25.92
N ARG A 452 53.83 21.65 24.60
CA ARG A 452 53.03 20.91 23.60
C ARG A 452 53.33 19.41 23.62
N LYS A 453 54.60 19.02 23.79
CA LYS A 453 55.00 17.61 23.86
C LYS A 453 54.41 16.93 25.09
N VAL A 454 54.44 17.61 26.24
CA VAL A 454 53.85 17.11 27.49
C VAL A 454 52.33 16.99 27.38
N LEU A 455 51.63 18.04 26.96
CA LEU A 455 50.16 18.02 26.85
C LEU A 455 49.65 17.02 25.81
N LYS A 456 50.37 16.81 24.71
CA LYS A 456 49.99 15.81 23.68
C LYS A 456 50.19 14.37 24.15
N ALA A 457 51.10 14.13 25.09
CA ALA A 457 51.39 12.80 25.62
C ALA A 457 50.35 12.33 26.65
N ILE A 458 49.42 13.21 27.05
CA ILE A 458 48.44 12.94 28.10
C ILE A 458 47.04 12.91 27.46
N PRO A 459 46.33 11.76 27.50
CA PRO A 459 44.94 11.69 27.05
C PRO A 459 44.08 12.69 27.83
N ALA A 460 43.19 13.41 27.13
CA ALA A 460 42.33 14.44 27.73
C ALA A 460 41.49 13.92 28.92
N GLU A 461 41.17 12.62 28.90
CA GLU A 461 40.42 11.90 29.93
C GLU A 461 41.19 11.74 31.25
N ILE A 462 42.53 11.64 31.20
CA ILE A 462 43.40 11.39 32.36
C ILE A 462 44.03 12.70 32.89
N ALA A 463 44.05 13.75 32.05
CA ALA A 463 44.68 15.01 32.37
C ALA A 463 44.11 15.65 33.64
N GLY A 464 42.78 15.61 33.84
CA GLY A 464 42.12 16.14 35.04
C GLY A 464 42.40 15.35 36.31
N GLU A 465 42.53 14.02 36.21
CA GLU A 465 42.80 13.15 37.36
C GLU A 465 44.26 13.24 37.81
N VAL A 466 45.20 13.25 36.86
CA VAL A 466 46.64 13.43 37.14
C VAL A 466 46.90 14.84 37.68
N ALA A 467 46.25 15.86 37.12
CA ALA A 467 46.26 17.23 37.64
C ALA A 467 45.82 17.29 39.11
N GLY A 468 44.69 16.66 39.44
CA GLY A 468 44.17 16.60 40.82
C GLY A 468 45.08 15.83 41.77
N GLN A 469 45.69 14.72 41.34
CA GLN A 469 46.65 13.96 42.14
C GLN A 469 47.95 14.75 42.38
N VAL A 470 48.44 15.48 41.39
CA VAL A 470 49.64 16.30 41.51
C VAL A 470 49.39 17.50 42.44
N LEU A 471 48.24 18.19 42.31
CA LEU A 471 47.81 19.25 43.24
C LEU A 471 47.70 18.74 44.69
N ALA A 472 47.07 17.57 44.89
CA ALA A 472 46.95 16.95 46.21
C ALA A 472 48.30 16.57 46.85
N LEU A 473 49.32 16.31 46.03
CA LEU A 473 50.69 16.03 46.50
C LEU A 473 51.48 17.32 46.79
N THR A 474 51.16 18.44 46.13
CA THR A 474 51.83 19.73 46.31
C THR A 474 51.23 20.60 47.42
N ASP A 475 49.95 20.41 47.77
CA ASP A 475 49.22 21.16 48.81
C ASP A 475 49.75 20.97 50.25
N GLY A 476 50.80 20.16 50.44
CA GLY A 476 51.47 19.99 51.74
C GLY A 476 52.84 20.67 51.88
N ARG A 477 53.39 21.32 50.84
CA ARG A 477 54.81 21.74 50.88
C ARG A 477 55.23 22.98 50.06
N ALA A 478 54.27 23.77 49.58
CA ALA A 478 54.57 25.06 48.96
C ALA A 478 53.97 26.21 49.79
N ALA A 479 54.61 26.50 50.92
CA ALA A 479 54.58 27.80 51.60
C ALA A 479 56.00 28.11 52.07
#